data_AF-A0AAN0MCG3-F1
#
_entry.id   AF-A0AAN0MCG3-F1
#
_cell.length_a   1.000
_cell.length_b   1.000
_cell.length_c   1.000
_cell.angle_alpha   90.00
_cell.angle_beta   90.00
_cell.angle_gamma   90.00
#
_symmetry.space_group_name_H-M   'P 1'
#
loop_
_entity.id
_entity.type
_entity.pdbx_description
1 polymer ?
#
loop_
_entity_poly.entity_id
_entity_poly.type
_entity_poly.pdbx_seq_one_letter_code
_entity_poly.pdbx_strand_id
1 'polypeptide(L)'
;MIGFELSPGWGQRIQSEIIPLAAFFPPATGQSVAVSERRNGGINLWTELAPNYAACMRLDNDNAATRLSWRETLVMELRNIYPVGDLTLTGNWVQLQTSGVGFNGSYTGNRAVSTSSTSPTASVTVDRSAPYDLWIYFTARTSGAFARVDIDGSQALVDAIDDPAGLGFKAFSTYSAADLQRRQAVKVATGLTGSHTVTISNGGGATPGGTTLMLEAVGISGSLEDPRILPPAWQPNTDYAMGDEVQYQGIYYAARATGTSGTEAPTHTGGIDTDGALDWRADNRPTYPQFVCIDYASEREYAVSFTESGPSIEVGGQTHGNEDLQSRTILVDDSPWAPAPAGAGLSVGANITITEQTVWQAGAAGDAANCTLVRRITPGAVQHEVNVVGIGPTLAFDWCYLGMAPFVPWDGESRSLVADSLQPAQGATVTLADYESVSNASIDFDDVSRIGITATVGDASLRYGHEAGLLAGPNNRVNQLDTFLRPNLNATAAGSGLDWLAKAYIVGSADGGLTLTSGDALRFFSRHVLTIDLPASG
;
A
#
# COMPACT_ATOMS: atom_id res chain seq x y z
N MET A 1 14.29 -10.78 1.27
CA MET A 1 14.15 -11.01 -0.18
C MET A 1 12.72 -11.51 -0.40
N ILE A 2 11.83 -10.65 -0.87
CA ILE A 2 10.40 -10.97 -1.01
C ILE A 2 10.18 -11.35 -2.48
N GLY A 3 9.87 -12.61 -2.74
CA GLY A 3 9.42 -13.06 -4.06
C GLY A 3 8.01 -12.52 -4.29
N PHE A 4 7.86 -11.61 -5.25
CA PHE A 4 6.58 -11.02 -5.61
C PHE A 4 6.02 -11.75 -6.83
N GLU A 5 4.77 -12.19 -6.73
CA GLU A 5 4.04 -12.85 -7.81
C GLU A 5 3.27 -11.81 -8.62
N LEU A 6 3.27 -12.00 -9.94
CA LEU A 6 2.99 -11.03 -10.99
C LEU A 6 1.50 -10.65 -11.10
N SER A 7 1.18 -9.36 -11.05
CA SER A 7 -0.02 -8.78 -11.67
C SER A 7 0.23 -8.43 -13.16
N PRO A 8 -0.71 -8.72 -14.08
CA PRO A 8 -0.59 -8.28 -15.47
C PRO A 8 -0.95 -6.80 -15.59
N GLY A 9 0.02 -5.99 -15.99
CA GLY A 9 -0.19 -4.60 -16.39
C GLY A 9 0.71 -4.24 -17.57
N TRP A 10 0.35 -4.66 -18.77
CA TRP A 10 0.92 -4.08 -20.00
C TRP A 10 0.05 -2.89 -20.40
N GLY A 11 0.29 -1.74 -19.77
CA GLY A 11 -0.28 -0.45 -20.16
C GLY A 11 0.63 0.25 -21.16
N GLN A 12 0.05 0.88 -22.19
CA GLN A 12 0.77 1.81 -23.05
C GLN A 12 1.18 3.06 -22.28
N ARG A 13 2.29 3.67 -22.72
CA ARG A 13 2.84 4.93 -22.22
C ARG A 13 1.79 6.04 -22.36
N ILE A 14 1.08 6.38 -21.28
CA ILE A 14 0.34 7.63 -21.21
C ILE A 14 1.38 8.69 -20.83
N GLN A 15 1.69 9.61 -21.74
CA GLN A 15 2.43 10.82 -21.35
C GLN A 15 1.52 11.60 -20.41
N SER A 16 1.95 11.83 -19.17
CA SER A 16 1.22 12.75 -18.30
C SER A 16 1.31 14.17 -18.87
N GLU A 17 0.18 14.87 -18.86
CA GLU A 17 0.14 16.30 -19.15
C GLU A 17 0.93 17.04 -18.05
N ILE A 18 1.65 18.10 -18.40
CA ILE A 18 2.29 18.96 -17.40
C ILE A 18 1.19 19.64 -16.58
N ILE A 19 1.20 19.42 -15.26
CA ILE A 19 0.16 19.89 -14.35
C ILE A 19 0.68 21.15 -13.60
N PRO A 20 -0.15 22.17 -13.32
CA PRO A 20 0.27 23.23 -12.42
C PRO A 20 0.55 22.69 -11.01
N LEU A 21 1.65 23.11 -10.36
CA LEU A 21 2.05 22.62 -9.02
C LEU A 21 0.92 22.70 -7.96
N ALA A 22 0.08 23.73 -8.02
CA ALA A 22 -1.03 23.90 -7.09
C ALA A 22 -1.98 22.70 -7.08
N ALA A 23 -2.08 21.98 -8.20
CA ALA A 23 -2.90 20.78 -8.32
C ALA A 23 -2.30 19.58 -7.56
N PHE A 24 -1.08 19.57 -7.05
CA PHE A 24 -0.60 18.44 -6.23
C PHE A 24 -0.99 18.54 -4.77
N PHE A 25 -1.53 19.69 -4.35
CA PHE A 25 -1.86 19.97 -2.96
C PHE A 25 -3.36 20.23 -2.65
N PRO A 26 -4.35 19.84 -3.50
CA PRO A 26 -5.74 19.95 -3.08
C PRO A 26 -6.01 18.93 -1.95
N PRO A 27 -7.03 19.18 -1.11
CA PRO A 27 -7.55 18.16 -0.23
C PRO A 27 -7.96 16.93 -1.04
N ALA A 28 -7.68 15.73 -0.53
CA ALA A 28 -8.24 14.53 -1.11
C ALA A 28 -9.76 14.50 -0.94
N THR A 29 -10.41 13.72 -1.80
CA THR A 29 -11.87 13.51 -1.75
C THR A 29 -12.25 12.28 -0.92
N GLY A 30 -11.25 11.57 -0.37
CA GLY A 30 -11.44 10.54 0.65
C GLY A 30 -12.04 11.09 1.94
N GLN A 31 -12.67 10.21 2.72
CA GLN A 31 -13.41 10.60 3.92
C GLN A 31 -12.71 10.18 5.21
N SER A 32 -11.98 9.07 5.15
CA SER A 32 -11.50 8.40 6.36
C SER A 32 -10.00 8.06 6.30
N VAL A 33 -9.45 7.87 7.48
CA VAL A 33 -8.13 7.28 7.74
C VAL A 33 -8.32 6.07 8.65
N ALA A 34 -7.37 5.14 8.64
CA ALA A 34 -7.40 4.02 9.57
C ALA A 34 -6.02 3.61 10.05
N VAL A 35 -5.95 3.01 11.23
CA VAL A 35 -4.71 2.43 11.77
C VAL A 35 -4.93 0.97 12.16
N SER A 36 -3.93 0.14 11.87
CA SER A 36 -3.90 -1.26 12.27
C SER A 36 -2.56 -1.61 12.90
N GLU A 37 -2.55 -2.59 13.78
CA GLU A 37 -1.30 -3.15 14.29
C GLU A 37 -0.55 -3.94 13.21
N ARG A 38 0.78 -4.00 13.38
CA ARG A 38 1.66 -4.95 12.71
C ARG A 38 2.57 -5.62 13.73
N ARG A 39 3.26 -6.66 13.27
CA ARG A 39 4.30 -7.34 14.05
C ARG A 39 5.39 -6.41 14.52
N ASN A 40 6.09 -6.85 15.57
CA ASN A 40 7.19 -6.13 16.20
C ASN A 40 6.81 -4.71 16.66
N GLY A 41 5.52 -4.43 16.87
CA GLY A 41 5.04 -3.11 17.25
C GLY A 41 5.06 -2.07 16.11
N GLY A 42 5.18 -2.51 14.86
CA GLY A 42 4.91 -1.67 13.69
C GLY A 42 3.41 -1.41 13.52
N ILE A 43 3.04 -0.56 12.56
CA ILE A 43 1.64 -0.25 12.24
C ILE A 43 1.43 -0.10 10.73
N ASN A 44 0.18 -0.27 10.28
CA ASN A 44 -0.27 0.22 8.98
C ASN A 44 -1.10 1.48 9.20
N LEU A 45 -0.84 2.53 8.42
CA LEU A 45 -1.66 3.74 8.35
C LEU A 45 -2.33 3.79 6.99
N TRP A 46 -3.64 3.88 6.99
CA TRP A 46 -4.48 3.97 5.81
C TRP A 46 -5.02 5.38 5.68
N THR A 47 -5.02 5.90 4.46
CA THR A 47 -5.63 7.20 4.17
C THR A 47 -6.34 7.14 2.83
N GLU A 48 -7.63 7.48 2.81
CA GLU A 48 -8.40 7.52 1.57
C GLU A 48 -7.95 8.69 0.68
N LEU A 49 -7.73 8.39 -0.60
CA LEU A 49 -7.24 9.36 -1.59
C LEU A 49 -8.36 9.90 -2.49
N ALA A 50 -9.38 9.08 -2.70
CA ALA A 50 -10.59 9.34 -3.48
C ALA A 50 -11.66 8.28 -3.13
N PRO A 51 -12.91 8.40 -3.62
CA PRO A 51 -13.90 7.34 -3.45
C PRO A 51 -13.35 5.99 -3.91
N ASN A 52 -13.37 5.01 -3.02
CA ASN A 52 -12.85 3.66 -3.24
C ASN A 52 -11.34 3.56 -3.48
N TYR A 53 -10.52 4.55 -3.13
CA TYR A 53 -9.05 4.44 -3.22
C TYR A 53 -8.39 4.85 -1.92
N ALA A 54 -7.34 4.13 -1.52
CA ALA A 54 -6.54 4.46 -0.35
C ALA A 54 -5.04 4.20 -0.57
N ALA A 55 -4.23 4.92 0.20
CA ALA A 55 -2.84 4.57 0.44
C ALA A 55 -2.73 3.83 1.79
N CYS A 56 -2.00 2.72 1.80
CA CYS A 56 -1.54 2.02 3.00
C CYS A 56 -0.05 2.27 3.17
N MET A 57 0.30 2.93 4.27
CA MET A 57 1.65 3.31 4.64
C MET A 57 2.10 2.39 5.76
N ARG A 58 3.17 1.64 5.52
CA ARG A 58 3.69 0.70 6.52
C ARG A 58 4.78 1.37 7.33
N LEU A 59 4.59 1.42 8.64
CA LEU A 59 5.58 1.91 9.59
C LEU A 59 6.15 0.72 10.36
N ASP A 60 7.46 0.54 10.26
CA ASP A 60 8.18 -0.55 10.92
C ASP A 60 8.70 -0.12 12.29
N ASN A 61 8.94 -1.13 13.14
CA ASN A 61 9.53 -0.98 14.45
C ASN A 61 10.38 -2.20 14.82
N ASP A 62 11.30 -2.60 13.94
CA ASP A 62 12.10 -3.81 14.14
C ASP A 62 12.86 -3.80 15.48
N ASN A 63 13.13 -2.63 16.03
CA ASN A 63 13.56 -2.42 17.41
C ASN A 63 12.54 -1.55 18.17
N ALA A 64 11.87 -2.13 19.17
CA ALA A 64 10.87 -1.42 19.98
C ALA A 64 11.44 -0.23 20.79
N ALA A 65 12.77 -0.16 20.97
CA ALA A 65 13.45 0.96 21.61
C ALA A 65 13.68 2.15 20.67
N THR A 66 13.32 2.05 19.39
CA THR A 66 13.45 3.14 18.41
C THR A 66 12.08 3.63 17.95
N ARG A 67 12.04 4.80 17.30
CA ARG A 67 10.80 5.34 16.73
C ARG A 67 10.28 4.50 15.55
N LEU A 68 9.02 4.73 15.19
CA LEU A 68 8.46 4.19 13.96
C LEU A 68 9.17 4.82 12.77
N SER A 69 9.43 4.01 11.76
CA SER A 69 9.98 4.48 10.50
C SER A 69 9.11 4.05 9.33
N TRP A 70 8.77 5.00 8.47
CA TRP A 70 7.99 4.73 7.26
C TRP A 70 8.82 3.88 6.28
N ARG A 71 8.30 2.72 5.91
CA ARG A 71 8.96 1.74 5.04
C ARG A 71 8.47 1.76 3.60
N GLU A 72 7.16 1.77 3.38
CA GLU A 72 6.58 1.65 2.04
C GLU A 72 5.20 2.28 1.98
N THR A 73 4.80 2.68 0.78
CA THR A 73 3.46 3.17 0.46
C THR A 73 2.86 2.31 -0.65
N LEU A 74 1.73 1.68 -0.34
CA LEU A 74 0.93 0.90 -1.27
C LEU A 74 -0.33 1.70 -1.61
N VAL A 75 -0.60 1.90 -2.88
CA VAL A 75 -1.87 2.50 -3.34
C VAL A 75 -2.76 1.39 -3.87
N MET A 76 -4.04 1.43 -3.52
CA MET A 76 -5.00 0.42 -3.97
C MET A 76 -6.41 0.97 -4.10
N GLU A 77 -7.18 0.30 -4.95
CA GLU A 77 -8.62 0.49 -5.03
C GLU A 77 -9.30 -0.41 -3.99
N LEU A 78 -10.02 0.19 -3.04
CA LEU A 78 -10.72 -0.49 -1.97
C LEU A 78 -11.90 -1.30 -2.51
N ARG A 79 -11.99 -2.54 -2.04
CA ARG A 79 -13.01 -3.51 -2.40
C ARG A 79 -13.51 -4.23 -1.17
N ASN A 80 -14.82 -4.40 -1.08
CA ASN A 80 -15.41 -5.38 -0.18
C ASN A 80 -15.35 -6.74 -0.84
N ILE A 81 -14.57 -7.64 -0.26
CA ILE A 81 -14.29 -8.95 -0.82
C ILE A 81 -15.12 -10.03 -0.14
N TYR A 82 -15.70 -10.89 -0.97
CA TYR A 82 -16.44 -12.09 -0.61
C TYR A 82 -15.64 -13.29 -1.13
N PRO A 83 -14.69 -13.81 -0.34
CA PRO A 83 -13.89 -15.00 -0.71
C PRO A 83 -14.75 -16.24 -0.96
N VAL A 84 -14.11 -17.30 -1.46
CA VAL A 84 -14.72 -18.64 -1.63
C VAL A 84 -15.54 -19.09 -0.42
N GLY A 85 -15.06 -18.82 0.81
CA GLY A 85 -15.77 -19.20 2.04
C GLY A 85 -17.16 -18.57 2.20
N ASP A 86 -17.42 -17.42 1.58
CA ASP A 86 -18.75 -16.79 1.56
C ASP A 86 -19.67 -17.34 0.46
N LEU A 87 -19.13 -18.12 -0.48
CA LEU A 87 -19.89 -18.62 -1.63
C LEU A 87 -20.70 -19.85 -1.23
N THR A 88 -22.00 -19.81 -1.51
CA THR A 88 -22.85 -21.00 -1.54
C THR A 88 -22.64 -21.74 -2.86
N LEU A 89 -21.98 -22.89 -2.79
CA LEU A 89 -21.65 -23.74 -3.94
C LEU A 89 -22.71 -24.83 -4.14
N THR A 90 -23.18 -25.00 -5.37
CA THR A 90 -24.06 -26.10 -5.78
C THR A 90 -23.37 -27.02 -6.77
N GLY A 91 -23.73 -28.31 -6.74
CA GLY A 91 -23.13 -29.31 -7.62
C GLY A 91 -21.65 -29.59 -7.31
N ASN A 92 -20.89 -29.96 -8.33
CA ASN A 92 -19.50 -30.40 -8.17
C ASN A 92 -18.53 -29.23 -8.36
N TRP A 93 -17.98 -28.75 -7.24
CA TRP A 93 -16.84 -27.86 -7.19
C TRP A 93 -15.66 -28.59 -6.53
N VAL A 94 -14.47 -28.40 -7.09
CA VAL A 94 -13.24 -28.91 -6.50
C VAL A 94 -12.51 -27.73 -5.87
N GLN A 95 -12.37 -27.77 -4.54
CA GLN A 95 -11.48 -26.84 -3.85
C GLN A 95 -10.04 -27.32 -4.02
N LEU A 96 -9.20 -26.43 -4.53
CA LEU A 96 -7.83 -26.76 -4.83
C LEU A 96 -6.98 -26.56 -3.58
N GLN A 97 -6.23 -27.57 -3.15
CA GLN A 97 -5.26 -27.46 -2.05
C GLN A 97 -3.83 -27.50 -2.58
N THR A 98 -2.89 -26.80 -1.93
CA THR A 98 -1.45 -26.96 -2.21
C THR A 98 -0.71 -27.67 -1.10
N SER A 99 0.25 -28.50 -1.50
CA SER A 99 1.17 -29.22 -0.62
C SER A 99 2.55 -28.55 -0.47
N GLY A 100 2.73 -27.31 -0.95
CA GLY A 100 4.05 -26.68 -1.04
C GLY A 100 4.41 -25.72 0.09
N VAL A 101 5.63 -25.86 0.64
CA VAL A 101 6.29 -24.96 1.62
C VAL A 101 6.99 -23.75 0.99
N GLY A 102 6.79 -23.48 -0.30
CA GLY A 102 7.60 -22.52 -1.08
C GLY A 102 6.91 -21.20 -1.38
N PHE A 103 7.67 -20.09 -1.23
CA PHE A 103 7.31 -18.72 -1.61
C PHE A 103 7.23 -18.46 -3.13
N ASN A 104 7.61 -19.42 -3.98
CA ASN A 104 7.60 -19.29 -5.43
C ASN A 104 6.79 -20.42 -6.06
N GLY A 105 5.58 -20.11 -6.55
CA GLY A 105 4.85 -20.99 -7.47
C GLY A 105 3.93 -22.05 -6.84
N SER A 106 3.59 -21.94 -5.55
CA SER A 106 2.61 -22.84 -4.95
C SER A 106 1.20 -22.39 -5.34
N TYR A 107 0.62 -23.16 -6.28
CA TYR A 107 -0.78 -23.29 -6.76
C TYR A 107 -1.86 -22.68 -5.82
N THR A 108 -3.05 -22.38 -6.36
CA THR A 108 -4.15 -21.59 -5.77
C THR A 108 -4.72 -22.07 -4.43
N GLY A 109 -4.09 -23.08 -3.82
CA GLY A 109 -4.33 -23.75 -2.57
C GLY A 109 -5.10 -22.94 -1.53
N ASN A 110 -6.36 -23.34 -1.39
CA ASN A 110 -7.40 -22.94 -0.44
C ASN A 110 -8.17 -21.66 -0.75
N ARG A 111 -7.83 -20.94 -1.82
CA ARG A 111 -8.48 -19.66 -2.18
C ARG A 111 -9.23 -19.68 -3.51
N ALA A 112 -9.34 -20.85 -4.14
CA ALA A 112 -10.07 -21.01 -5.39
C ALA A 112 -10.88 -22.31 -5.44
N VAL A 113 -12.00 -22.26 -6.14
CA VAL A 113 -12.83 -23.41 -6.47
C VAL A 113 -12.91 -23.57 -7.99
N SER A 114 -12.83 -24.81 -8.46
CA SER A 114 -12.81 -25.13 -9.88
C SER A 114 -14.00 -25.99 -10.27
N THR A 115 -14.53 -25.74 -11.47
CA THR A 115 -15.47 -26.65 -12.13
C THR A 115 -15.26 -26.67 -13.64
N SER A 116 -15.53 -27.81 -14.28
CA SER A 116 -15.57 -27.95 -15.74
C SER A 116 -16.95 -28.28 -16.29
N SER A 117 -17.96 -28.33 -15.40
CA SER A 117 -19.35 -28.59 -15.74
C SER A 117 -20.13 -27.27 -15.77
N THR A 118 -21.15 -27.19 -16.63
CA THR A 118 -22.02 -26.01 -16.78
C THR A 118 -23.19 -25.97 -15.79
N SER A 119 -23.46 -27.08 -15.08
CA SER A 119 -24.57 -27.17 -14.12
C SER A 119 -24.25 -26.58 -12.73
N PRO A 120 -23.04 -26.73 -12.16
CA PRO A 120 -22.67 -26.13 -10.87
C PRO A 120 -22.75 -24.61 -10.88
N THR A 121 -23.17 -24.04 -9.75
CA THR A 121 -23.18 -22.59 -9.52
C THR A 121 -22.43 -22.24 -8.24
N ALA A 122 -21.86 -21.05 -8.21
CA ALA A 122 -21.35 -20.40 -7.00
C ALA A 122 -22.17 -19.12 -6.80
N SER A 123 -22.73 -18.93 -5.61
CA SER A 123 -23.61 -17.78 -5.33
C SER A 123 -23.24 -17.08 -4.04
N VAL A 124 -23.41 -15.76 -4.01
CA VAL A 124 -23.18 -14.94 -2.81
C VAL A 124 -24.12 -13.75 -2.81
N THR A 125 -24.55 -13.33 -1.62
CA THR A 125 -25.28 -12.07 -1.47
C THR A 125 -24.29 -10.97 -1.11
N VAL A 126 -24.22 -9.98 -1.97
CA VAL A 126 -23.45 -8.75 -1.72
C VAL A 126 -24.42 -7.66 -1.29
N ASP A 127 -23.99 -6.76 -0.41
CA ASP A 127 -24.83 -5.67 0.08
C ASP A 127 -23.98 -4.46 0.45
N ARG A 128 -24.45 -3.29 0.03
CA ARG A 128 -23.87 -1.99 0.40
C ARG A 128 -24.88 -0.88 0.14
N SER A 129 -25.04 0.02 1.10
CA SER A 129 -25.98 1.15 1.03
C SER A 129 -25.52 2.25 0.07
N ALA A 130 -24.21 2.42 -0.10
CA ALA A 130 -23.63 3.34 -1.08
C ALA A 130 -23.47 2.65 -2.45
N PRO A 131 -23.58 3.41 -3.57
CA PRO A 131 -23.42 2.85 -4.90
C PRO A 131 -22.11 2.07 -5.07
N TYR A 132 -22.19 0.92 -5.75
CA TYR A 132 -21.05 0.06 -5.99
C TYR A 132 -21.07 -0.58 -7.37
N ASP A 133 -19.87 -0.80 -7.88
CA ASP A 133 -19.63 -1.65 -9.02
C ASP A 133 -19.33 -3.08 -8.53
N LEU A 134 -19.40 -4.06 -9.41
CA LEU A 134 -19.25 -5.48 -9.08
C LEU A 134 -18.17 -6.14 -9.92
N TRP A 135 -17.30 -6.90 -9.27
CA TRP A 135 -16.20 -7.63 -9.90
C TRP A 135 -16.24 -9.12 -9.57
N ILE A 136 -15.85 -9.93 -10.55
CA ILE A 136 -15.57 -11.35 -10.37
C ILE A 136 -14.06 -11.56 -10.39
N TYR A 137 -13.54 -12.19 -9.33
CA TYR A 137 -12.14 -12.57 -9.23
C TYR A 137 -11.96 -14.04 -9.60
N PHE A 138 -10.94 -14.32 -10.42
CA PHE A 138 -10.71 -15.66 -10.97
C PHE A 138 -9.23 -15.92 -11.24
N THR A 139 -8.90 -17.21 -11.38
CA THR A 139 -7.62 -17.64 -11.93
C THR A 139 -7.78 -17.88 -13.43
N ALA A 140 -7.14 -17.07 -14.27
CA ALA A 140 -7.12 -17.29 -15.71
C ALA A 140 -6.20 -18.45 -16.09
N ARG A 141 -6.59 -19.17 -17.15
CA ARG A 141 -5.94 -20.40 -17.59
C ARG A 141 -5.88 -20.52 -19.10
N THR A 142 -4.94 -21.30 -19.59
CA THR A 142 -4.93 -21.70 -21.01
C THR A 142 -6.14 -22.57 -21.38
N SER A 143 -6.74 -23.23 -20.39
CA SER A 143 -7.97 -24.02 -20.51
C SER A 143 -9.22 -23.30 -19.99
N GLY A 144 -9.17 -21.97 -19.85
CA GLY A 144 -10.24 -21.13 -19.31
C GLY A 144 -11.55 -21.24 -20.10
N ALA A 145 -12.66 -21.28 -19.38
CA ALA A 145 -14.04 -21.29 -19.91
C ALA A 145 -14.61 -19.87 -20.05
N PHE A 146 -15.81 -19.76 -20.63
CA PHE A 146 -16.66 -18.60 -20.40
C PHE A 146 -17.23 -18.66 -18.97
N ALA A 147 -17.13 -17.57 -18.23
CA ALA A 147 -17.80 -17.39 -16.94
C ALA A 147 -19.09 -16.61 -17.18
N ARG A 148 -20.22 -17.24 -16.91
CA ARG A 148 -21.53 -16.58 -16.94
C ARG A 148 -21.81 -15.99 -15.56
N VAL A 149 -22.38 -14.79 -15.56
CA VAL A 149 -22.83 -14.11 -14.34
C VAL A 149 -24.30 -13.76 -14.48
N ASP A 150 -25.08 -14.06 -13.44
CA ASP A 150 -26.44 -13.62 -13.25
C ASP A 150 -26.52 -12.83 -11.93
N ILE A 151 -27.28 -11.73 -11.91
CA ILE A 151 -27.56 -10.90 -10.73
C ILE A 151 -29.07 -10.94 -10.49
N ASP A 152 -29.47 -11.31 -9.28
CA ASP A 152 -30.87 -11.54 -8.88
C ASP A 152 -31.62 -12.50 -9.82
N GLY A 153 -30.90 -13.53 -10.27
CA GLY A 153 -31.44 -14.58 -11.14
C GLY A 153 -31.61 -14.18 -12.62
N SER A 154 -31.11 -13.03 -13.05
CA SER A 154 -31.16 -12.58 -14.45
C SER A 154 -29.88 -11.85 -14.88
N GLN A 155 -29.78 -11.46 -16.16
CA GLN A 155 -28.65 -10.66 -16.66
C GLN A 155 -29.01 -9.19 -16.91
N ALA A 156 -30.15 -8.74 -16.39
CA ALA A 156 -30.61 -7.35 -16.60
C ALA A 156 -29.67 -6.32 -15.95
N LEU A 157 -29.06 -6.67 -14.82
CA LEU A 157 -28.13 -5.83 -14.06
C LEU A 157 -26.66 -6.07 -14.41
N VAL A 158 -26.37 -7.04 -15.29
CA VAL A 158 -25.01 -7.29 -15.79
C VAL A 158 -24.80 -6.35 -16.97
N ASP A 159 -24.12 -5.23 -16.78
CA ASP A 159 -24.01 -4.14 -17.77
C ASP A 159 -22.58 -3.86 -18.25
N ALA A 160 -21.56 -4.33 -17.54
CA ALA A 160 -20.15 -4.05 -17.84
C ALA A 160 -19.48 -5.12 -18.72
N ILE A 161 -20.22 -6.17 -19.08
CA ILE A 161 -19.78 -7.22 -20.01
C ILE A 161 -20.89 -7.53 -21.02
N ASP A 162 -20.48 -8.03 -22.18
CA ASP A 162 -21.37 -8.36 -23.29
C ASP A 162 -21.49 -9.88 -23.50
N ASP A 163 -22.19 -10.27 -24.56
CA ASP A 163 -22.14 -11.63 -25.11
C ASP A 163 -20.91 -11.75 -26.04
N PRO A 164 -19.80 -12.37 -25.59
CA PRO A 164 -18.53 -12.31 -26.30
C PRO A 164 -18.48 -13.20 -27.54
N ALA A 165 -19.45 -14.11 -27.72
CA ALA A 165 -19.40 -15.12 -28.79
C ALA A 165 -20.78 -15.49 -29.37
N GLY A 166 -21.81 -14.68 -29.15
CA GLY A 166 -23.18 -15.00 -29.57
C GLY A 166 -23.76 -16.20 -28.81
N LEU A 167 -23.36 -16.38 -27.56
CA LEU A 167 -23.77 -17.44 -26.65
C LEU A 167 -25.26 -17.35 -26.26
N GLY A 168 -25.88 -16.18 -26.44
CA GLY A 168 -27.24 -15.87 -26.00
C GLY A 168 -27.31 -15.41 -24.54
N PHE A 169 -26.17 -15.12 -23.92
CA PHE A 169 -26.04 -14.58 -22.56
C PHE A 169 -24.72 -13.82 -22.41
N LYS A 170 -24.68 -12.89 -21.46
CA LYS A 170 -23.48 -12.10 -21.12
C LYS A 170 -22.49 -12.96 -20.34
N ALA A 171 -21.22 -12.91 -20.73
CA ALA A 171 -20.15 -13.70 -20.12
C ALA A 171 -18.78 -13.06 -20.42
N PHE A 172 -17.75 -13.50 -19.70
CA PHE A 172 -16.37 -13.16 -20.04
C PHE A 172 -15.53 -14.42 -20.15
N SER A 173 -14.49 -14.38 -20.97
CA SER A 173 -13.54 -15.49 -21.08
C SER A 173 -12.58 -15.47 -19.91
N THR A 174 -12.36 -16.62 -19.28
CA THR A 174 -11.30 -16.81 -18.28
C THR A 174 -9.99 -17.34 -18.90
N TYR A 175 -9.90 -17.29 -20.24
CA TYR A 175 -8.70 -17.65 -20.96
C TYR A 175 -7.55 -16.66 -20.70
N SER A 176 -6.35 -17.22 -20.52
CA SER A 176 -5.10 -16.50 -20.70
C SER A 176 -4.09 -17.36 -21.46
N ALA A 177 -3.18 -16.72 -22.20
CA ALA A 177 -2.07 -17.39 -22.87
C ALA A 177 -1.07 -18.02 -21.89
N ALA A 178 -1.03 -17.54 -20.63
CA ALA A 178 -0.27 -18.14 -19.55
C ALA A 178 -1.22 -18.89 -18.59
N ASP A 179 -0.86 -20.11 -18.21
CA ASP A 179 -1.68 -20.88 -17.27
C ASP A 179 -1.50 -20.37 -15.84
N LEU A 180 -2.56 -20.47 -15.03
CA LEU A 180 -2.59 -20.09 -13.61
C LEU A 180 -2.24 -18.61 -13.33
N GLN A 181 -2.67 -17.69 -14.19
CA GLN A 181 -2.64 -16.27 -13.88
C GLN A 181 -3.73 -15.95 -12.83
N ARG A 182 -3.31 -15.69 -11.60
CA ARG A 182 -4.22 -15.49 -10.45
C ARG A 182 -4.71 -14.07 -10.33
N ARG A 183 -5.71 -13.87 -9.46
CA ARG A 183 -6.20 -12.53 -9.05
C ARG A 183 -6.64 -11.68 -10.23
N GLN A 184 -7.08 -12.33 -11.30
CA GLN A 184 -7.67 -11.63 -12.42
C GLN A 184 -9.03 -11.12 -11.98
N ALA A 185 -9.40 -9.93 -12.42
CA ALA A 185 -10.66 -9.31 -12.07
C ALA A 185 -11.36 -8.81 -13.33
N VAL A 186 -12.66 -9.03 -13.42
CA VAL A 186 -13.52 -8.46 -14.46
C VAL A 186 -14.68 -7.75 -13.80
N LYS A 187 -14.87 -6.47 -14.14
CA LYS A 187 -16.07 -5.71 -13.75
C LYS A 187 -17.25 -6.25 -14.55
N VAL A 188 -18.38 -6.56 -13.90
CA VAL A 188 -19.56 -7.14 -14.54
C VAL A 188 -20.83 -6.32 -14.35
N ALA A 189 -20.85 -5.43 -13.35
CA ALA A 189 -21.94 -4.48 -13.14
C ALA A 189 -21.42 -3.12 -12.63
N THR A 190 -22.16 -2.04 -12.91
CA THR A 190 -21.88 -0.69 -12.41
C THR A 190 -23.03 -0.09 -11.62
N GLY A 191 -22.71 0.76 -10.64
CA GLY A 191 -23.69 1.63 -9.98
C GLY A 191 -24.86 0.93 -9.26
N LEU A 192 -24.70 -0.32 -8.85
CA LEU A 192 -25.67 -1.07 -8.05
C LEU A 192 -25.81 -0.46 -6.66
N THR A 193 -26.91 -0.72 -5.95
CA THR A 193 -27.12 -0.23 -4.58
C THR A 193 -28.04 -1.19 -3.82
N GLY A 194 -27.72 -1.45 -2.56
CA GLY A 194 -28.43 -2.41 -1.72
C GLY A 194 -27.99 -3.85 -1.96
N SER A 195 -28.84 -4.79 -1.57
CA SER A 195 -28.53 -6.22 -1.56
C SER A 195 -28.83 -6.86 -2.92
N HIS A 196 -27.86 -7.62 -3.44
CA HIS A 196 -28.01 -8.40 -4.67
C HIS A 196 -27.44 -9.81 -4.51
N THR A 197 -28.10 -10.80 -5.10
CA THR A 197 -27.57 -12.18 -5.19
C THR A 197 -26.82 -12.34 -6.51
N VAL A 198 -25.53 -12.57 -6.40
CA VAL A 198 -24.63 -12.83 -7.53
C VAL A 198 -24.52 -14.33 -7.71
N THR A 199 -24.75 -14.83 -8.93
CA THR A 199 -24.57 -16.24 -9.28
C THR A 199 -23.61 -16.37 -10.45
N ILE A 200 -22.59 -17.21 -10.29
CA ILE A 200 -21.57 -17.46 -11.29
C ILE A 200 -21.60 -18.92 -11.68
N SER A 201 -21.52 -19.20 -12.98
CA SER A 201 -21.48 -20.55 -13.52
C SER A 201 -20.54 -20.65 -14.71
N ASN A 202 -20.17 -21.88 -15.05
CA ASN A 202 -19.42 -22.14 -16.26
C ASN A 202 -20.37 -22.03 -17.47
N GLY A 203 -20.16 -21.01 -18.30
CA GLY A 203 -20.91 -20.73 -19.52
C GLY A 203 -20.54 -21.63 -20.70
N GLY A 204 -19.64 -22.60 -20.52
CA GLY A 204 -19.19 -23.50 -21.57
C GLY A 204 -17.81 -23.14 -22.14
N GLY A 205 -17.43 -23.84 -23.21
CA GLY A 205 -16.09 -23.77 -23.77
C GLY A 205 -15.76 -22.43 -24.43
N ALA A 206 -14.61 -21.84 -24.11
CA ALA A 206 -14.09 -20.64 -24.78
C ALA A 206 -13.06 -20.96 -25.87
N THR A 207 -12.95 -20.09 -26.88
CA THR A 207 -11.94 -20.18 -27.96
C THR A 207 -11.22 -18.84 -28.13
N PRO A 208 -9.87 -18.79 -28.03
CA PRO A 208 -9.01 -19.82 -27.46
C PRO A 208 -9.36 -20.11 -25.99
N GLY A 209 -9.07 -21.32 -25.52
CA GLY A 209 -9.40 -21.71 -24.14
C GLY A 209 -9.78 -23.18 -23.99
N GLY A 210 -10.67 -23.42 -23.05
CA GLY A 210 -11.19 -24.73 -22.73
C GLY A 210 -12.47 -24.63 -21.93
N THR A 211 -12.69 -25.58 -21.04
CA THR A 211 -13.94 -25.72 -20.27
C THR A 211 -13.74 -25.52 -18.77
N THR A 212 -12.58 -25.03 -18.32
CA THR A 212 -12.30 -24.91 -16.88
C THR A 212 -12.62 -23.50 -16.38
N LEU A 213 -13.47 -23.40 -15.36
CA LEU A 213 -13.68 -22.19 -14.59
C LEU A 213 -13.01 -22.33 -13.23
N MET A 214 -12.20 -21.34 -12.83
CA MET A 214 -11.59 -21.26 -11.50
C MET A 214 -11.92 -19.92 -10.85
N LEU A 215 -12.83 -19.95 -9.87
CA LEU A 215 -13.30 -18.77 -9.16
C LEU A 215 -12.53 -18.57 -7.87
N GLU A 216 -12.28 -17.30 -7.55
CA GLU A 216 -11.51 -16.88 -6.38
C GLU A 216 -12.35 -16.08 -5.39
N ALA A 217 -13.10 -15.07 -5.87
CA ALA A 217 -13.94 -14.23 -5.03
C ALA A 217 -14.96 -13.44 -5.85
N VAL A 218 -15.90 -12.81 -5.15
CA VAL A 218 -16.68 -11.67 -5.66
C VAL A 218 -16.25 -10.43 -4.90
N GLY A 219 -16.17 -9.28 -5.57
CA GLY A 219 -15.92 -8.01 -4.88
C GLY A 219 -16.86 -6.91 -5.34
N ILE A 220 -17.13 -5.98 -4.44
CA ILE A 220 -17.84 -4.73 -4.74
C ILE A 220 -16.99 -3.53 -4.31
N SER A 221 -17.32 -2.33 -4.80
CA SER A 221 -16.64 -1.10 -4.37
C SER A 221 -16.68 -0.97 -2.84
N GLY A 222 -15.58 -0.52 -2.22
CA GLY A 222 -15.46 -0.41 -0.77
C GLY A 222 -14.87 0.93 -0.30
N SER A 223 -14.87 1.12 1.02
CA SER A 223 -14.32 2.24 1.78
C SER A 223 -13.68 1.71 3.06
N LEU A 224 -12.85 2.50 3.76
CA LEU A 224 -12.18 2.03 4.97
C LEU A 224 -13.14 1.61 6.10
N GLU A 225 -14.37 2.13 6.07
CA GLU A 225 -15.42 1.79 7.04
C GLU A 225 -16.11 0.46 6.72
N ASP A 226 -15.97 -0.04 5.50
CA ASP A 226 -16.64 -1.25 5.09
C ASP A 226 -15.98 -2.49 5.71
N PRO A 227 -16.77 -3.51 6.14
CA PRO A 227 -16.27 -4.58 6.99
C PRO A 227 -15.37 -5.60 6.28
N ARG A 228 -15.31 -5.56 4.94
CA ARG A 228 -14.72 -6.60 4.08
C ARG A 228 -13.55 -6.09 3.24
N ILE A 229 -12.97 -4.93 3.60
CA ILE A 229 -11.78 -4.42 2.91
C ILE A 229 -10.50 -5.19 3.22
N LEU A 230 -10.46 -5.85 4.37
CA LEU A 230 -9.42 -6.79 4.76
C LEU A 230 -10.09 -8.04 5.33
N PRO A 231 -9.41 -9.21 5.30
CA PRO A 231 -9.86 -10.37 6.04
C PRO A 231 -10.07 -10.05 7.52
N PRO A 232 -11.05 -10.68 8.19
CA PRO A 232 -11.31 -10.44 9.60
C PRO A 232 -10.10 -10.80 10.47
N ALA A 233 -9.96 -10.13 11.63
CA ALA A 233 -8.93 -10.45 12.61
C ALA A 233 -9.10 -11.90 13.12
N TRP A 234 -8.00 -12.66 13.15
CA TRP A 234 -7.99 -14.02 13.71
C TRP A 234 -8.46 -14.02 15.17
N GLN A 235 -9.25 -15.03 15.54
CA GLN A 235 -9.80 -15.20 16.88
C GLN A 235 -9.37 -16.56 17.47
N PRO A 236 -9.05 -16.62 18.77
CA PRO A 236 -8.71 -17.88 19.44
C PRO A 236 -9.95 -18.75 19.63
N ASN A 237 -9.76 -20.08 19.66
CA ASN A 237 -10.82 -21.07 19.88
C ASN A 237 -12.06 -20.86 18.98
N THR A 238 -11.84 -20.50 17.73
CA THR A 238 -12.91 -20.14 16.78
C THR A 238 -12.96 -21.17 15.66
N ASP A 239 -14.17 -21.58 15.30
CA ASP A 239 -14.38 -22.50 14.19
C ASP A 239 -14.15 -21.78 12.85
N TYR A 240 -13.28 -22.35 12.04
CA TYR A 240 -12.97 -21.91 10.69
C TYR A 240 -13.23 -23.04 9.69
N ALA A 241 -13.74 -22.69 8.52
CA ALA A 241 -13.81 -23.57 7.37
C ALA A 241 -12.52 -23.50 6.55
N MET A 242 -12.22 -24.57 5.81
CA MET A 242 -11.12 -24.56 4.87
C MET A 242 -11.28 -23.45 3.83
N GLY A 243 -10.26 -22.59 3.71
CA GLY A 243 -10.27 -21.44 2.80
C GLY A 243 -10.73 -20.13 3.43
N ASP A 244 -11.19 -20.14 4.69
CA ASP A 244 -11.44 -18.91 5.43
C ASP A 244 -10.14 -18.09 5.51
N GLU A 245 -10.27 -16.80 5.17
CA GLU A 245 -9.18 -15.84 5.27
C GLU A 245 -9.30 -15.04 6.55
N VAL A 246 -8.18 -14.81 7.22
CA VAL A 246 -8.06 -13.97 8.41
C VAL A 246 -6.78 -13.15 8.35
N GLN A 247 -6.66 -12.14 9.22
CA GLN A 247 -5.42 -11.41 9.40
C GLN A 247 -5.00 -11.35 10.87
N TYR A 248 -3.70 -11.31 11.10
CA TYR A 248 -3.13 -11.10 12.43
C TYR A 248 -1.86 -10.28 12.30
N GLN A 249 -1.83 -9.13 12.98
CA GLN A 249 -0.68 -8.21 12.98
C GLN A 249 -0.14 -7.89 11.58
N GLY A 250 -1.05 -7.66 10.62
CA GLY A 250 -0.72 -7.29 9.25
C GLY A 250 -0.20 -8.43 8.37
N ILE A 251 -0.27 -9.69 8.83
CA ILE A 251 -0.07 -10.89 8.01
C ILE A 251 -1.43 -11.52 7.73
N TYR A 252 -1.62 -12.03 6.51
CA TYR A 252 -2.87 -12.65 6.08
C TYR A 252 -2.72 -14.16 6.06
N TYR A 253 -3.72 -14.87 6.56
CA TYR A 253 -3.72 -16.31 6.65
C TYR A 253 -4.94 -16.90 5.97
N ALA A 254 -4.78 -18.08 5.38
CA ALA A 254 -5.90 -18.89 4.92
C ALA A 254 -5.89 -20.25 5.63
N ALA A 255 -7.03 -20.64 6.21
CA ALA A 255 -7.20 -21.92 6.87
C ALA A 255 -7.03 -23.07 5.88
N ARG A 256 -6.26 -24.10 6.26
CA ARG A 256 -6.00 -25.27 5.40
C ARG A 256 -6.94 -26.44 5.60
N ALA A 257 -7.69 -26.43 6.69
CA ALA A 257 -8.67 -27.44 7.02
C ALA A 257 -9.82 -26.78 7.79
N THR A 258 -10.96 -27.46 7.81
CA THR A 258 -12.06 -27.09 8.70
C THR A 258 -11.75 -27.58 10.12
N GLY A 259 -11.90 -26.71 11.11
CA GLY A 259 -11.72 -27.04 12.53
C GLY A 259 -11.71 -25.80 13.41
N THR A 260 -11.29 -25.96 14.67
CA THR A 260 -11.24 -24.88 15.66
C THR A 260 -9.80 -24.39 15.82
N SER A 261 -9.58 -23.08 15.79
CA SER A 261 -8.26 -22.47 15.99
C SER A 261 -7.70 -22.72 17.40
N GLY A 262 -6.38 -22.58 17.51
CA GLY A 262 -5.67 -22.66 18.79
C GLY A 262 -5.96 -21.47 19.72
N THR A 263 -5.26 -21.44 20.86
CA THR A 263 -5.33 -20.33 21.82
C THR A 263 -4.41 -19.16 21.46
N GLU A 264 -3.42 -19.38 20.59
CA GLU A 264 -2.47 -18.38 20.12
C GLU A 264 -2.54 -18.26 18.60
N ALA A 265 -2.38 -17.05 18.07
CA ALA A 265 -2.43 -16.81 16.64
C ALA A 265 -1.20 -17.38 15.90
N PRO A 266 -1.32 -17.75 14.61
CA PRO A 266 -0.16 -18.17 13.83
C PRO A 266 0.89 -17.05 13.71
N THR A 267 2.17 -17.41 13.87
CA THR A 267 3.29 -16.45 13.88
C THR A 267 4.32 -16.66 12.77
N HIS A 268 4.09 -17.52 11.78
CA HIS A 268 4.94 -17.60 10.59
C HIS A 268 4.61 -16.46 9.60
N THR A 269 5.60 -15.96 8.85
CA THR A 269 5.45 -14.85 7.88
C THR A 269 5.37 -15.33 6.42
N GLY A 270 5.15 -16.62 6.23
CA GLY A 270 4.94 -17.22 4.91
C GLY A 270 5.13 -18.72 4.95
N GLY A 271 4.73 -19.38 3.87
CA GLY A 271 4.62 -20.83 3.87
C GLY A 271 3.39 -21.29 4.65
N ILE A 272 3.51 -22.47 5.27
CA ILE A 272 2.43 -23.14 5.99
C ILE A 272 2.96 -23.54 7.36
N ASP A 273 2.22 -23.19 8.41
CA ASP A 273 2.50 -23.62 9.78
C ASP A 273 1.21 -23.69 10.60
N THR A 274 1.29 -24.28 11.79
CA THR A 274 0.14 -24.48 12.67
C THR A 274 0.03 -23.38 13.74
N ASP A 275 -1.19 -23.11 14.20
CA ASP A 275 -1.47 -22.35 15.44
C ASP A 275 -1.56 -23.25 16.69
N GLY A 276 -1.19 -24.53 16.53
CA GLY A 276 -1.33 -25.59 17.54
C GLY A 276 -2.60 -26.45 17.38
N ALA A 277 -3.57 -26.02 16.57
CA ALA A 277 -4.79 -26.78 16.29
C ALA A 277 -5.13 -26.85 14.78
N LEU A 278 -4.99 -25.74 14.06
CA LEU A 278 -5.22 -25.61 12.63
C LEU A 278 -3.93 -25.27 11.88
N ASP A 279 -3.82 -25.78 10.66
CA ASP A 279 -2.78 -25.38 9.71
C ASP A 279 -3.22 -24.12 8.95
N TRP A 280 -2.33 -23.14 8.88
CA TRP A 280 -2.54 -21.86 8.22
C TRP A 280 -1.51 -21.64 7.13
N ARG A 281 -1.95 -21.09 5.99
CA ARG A 281 -1.04 -20.60 4.93
C ARG A 281 -0.92 -19.09 5.06
N ALA A 282 0.30 -18.58 5.26
CA ALA A 282 0.57 -17.15 5.32
C ALA A 282 0.80 -16.52 3.93
N ASP A 283 0.30 -15.29 3.79
CA ASP A 283 0.52 -14.38 2.67
C ASP A 283 0.90 -12.99 3.21
N ASN A 284 1.85 -12.33 2.55
CA ASN A 284 2.38 -11.03 2.97
C ASN A 284 1.58 -9.84 2.45
N ARG A 285 0.60 -10.10 1.57
CA ARG A 285 -0.31 -9.10 1.03
C ARG A 285 -1.75 -9.65 1.04
N PRO A 286 -2.76 -8.78 1.16
CA PRO A 286 -4.15 -9.22 1.03
C PRO A 286 -4.35 -9.83 -0.37
N THR A 287 -5.19 -10.85 -0.47
CA THR A 287 -5.36 -11.60 -1.73
C THR A 287 -6.03 -10.74 -2.82
N TYR A 288 -6.87 -9.79 -2.39
CA TYR A 288 -7.66 -8.85 -3.18
C TYR A 288 -7.82 -7.59 -2.32
N PRO A 289 -7.72 -6.35 -2.83
CA PRO A 289 -7.53 -5.87 -4.20
C PRO A 289 -6.05 -5.82 -4.66
N GLN A 290 -5.85 -5.59 -5.97
CA GLN A 290 -4.53 -5.28 -6.53
C GLN A 290 -4.00 -3.98 -5.92
N PHE A 291 -2.74 -3.99 -5.48
CA PHE A 291 -2.01 -2.82 -5.00
C PHE A 291 -0.92 -2.46 -6.01
N VAL A 292 -0.55 -1.18 -6.04
CA VAL A 292 0.68 -0.72 -6.68
C VAL A 292 1.57 -0.16 -5.58
N CYS A 293 2.80 -0.66 -5.51
CA CYS A 293 3.78 -0.05 -4.63
C CYS A 293 4.41 1.12 -5.37
N ILE A 294 4.22 2.33 -4.84
CA ILE A 294 4.75 3.56 -5.44
C ILE A 294 6.11 3.95 -4.85
N ASP A 295 6.51 3.37 -3.71
CA ASP A 295 7.80 3.59 -3.08
C ASP A 295 8.18 2.48 -2.09
N TYR A 296 9.50 2.27 -1.94
CA TYR A 296 10.11 1.41 -0.94
C TYR A 296 11.22 2.21 -0.23
N ALA A 297 11.44 1.97 1.06
CA ALA A 297 12.41 2.63 1.94
C ALA A 297 12.22 4.16 2.09
N SER A 298 12.28 4.68 3.32
CA SER A 298 12.01 6.10 3.50
C SER A 298 12.75 6.82 4.62
N GLU A 299 13.21 8.03 4.27
CA GLU A 299 13.60 9.16 5.10
C GLU A 299 12.53 10.29 4.98
N ARG A 300 11.23 9.93 4.91
CA ARG A 300 10.11 10.84 4.59
C ARG A 300 9.90 11.93 5.65
N GLU A 301 10.16 11.58 6.91
CA GLU A 301 10.03 12.51 8.03
C GLU A 301 11.22 13.46 8.07
N TYR A 302 12.41 12.89 8.13
CA TYR A 302 13.72 13.56 8.03
C TYR A 302 14.81 12.49 8.04
N ALA A 303 16.02 12.90 7.65
CA ALA A 303 17.24 12.23 8.05
C ALA A 303 18.37 13.26 8.15
N VAL A 304 19.29 13.05 9.08
CA VAL A 304 20.46 13.92 9.22
C VAL A 304 21.71 13.09 9.50
N SER A 305 22.85 13.63 9.09
CA SER A 305 24.15 13.16 9.54
C SER A 305 24.89 14.31 10.17
N PHE A 306 25.52 14.05 11.31
CA PHE A 306 26.32 15.02 12.04
C PHE A 306 27.53 14.38 12.68
N THR A 307 28.53 15.20 12.95
CA THR A 307 29.75 14.79 13.64
C THR A 307 29.88 15.50 14.98
N GLU A 308 30.18 14.72 16.02
CA GLU A 308 30.51 15.18 17.37
C GLU A 308 31.89 14.61 17.76
N SER A 309 32.95 15.18 17.19
CA SER A 309 34.35 14.71 17.37
C SER A 309 34.55 13.20 17.12
N GLY A 310 34.62 12.78 15.86
CA GLY A 310 34.80 11.36 15.53
C GLY A 310 34.16 11.01 14.19
N PRO A 311 33.68 9.75 14.02
CA PRO A 311 32.90 9.38 12.83
C PRO A 311 31.52 10.07 12.84
N SER A 312 30.97 10.29 11.64
CA SER A 312 29.61 10.80 11.47
C SER A 312 28.58 9.84 12.05
N ILE A 313 27.51 10.42 12.59
CA ILE A 313 26.38 9.75 13.21
C ILE A 313 25.15 10.11 12.41
N GLU A 314 24.36 9.11 12.07
CA GLU A 314 23.12 9.29 11.31
C GLU A 314 21.91 8.97 12.18
N VAL A 315 20.89 9.82 12.07
CA VAL A 315 19.56 9.65 12.69
C VAL A 315 18.49 9.97 11.65
N GLY A 316 17.29 9.44 11.84
CA GLY A 316 16.17 9.67 10.93
C GLY A 316 15.91 8.52 9.96
N GLY A 317 14.79 8.58 9.24
CA GLY A 317 14.34 7.53 8.31
C GLY A 317 14.26 6.12 8.88
N GLN A 318 14.21 5.14 7.97
CA GLN A 318 14.16 3.69 8.25
C GLN A 318 15.54 3.05 8.36
N THR A 319 16.51 3.64 7.68
CA THR A 319 17.84 3.10 7.43
C THR A 319 18.86 3.55 8.47
N HIS A 320 18.56 4.63 9.18
CA HIS A 320 19.44 5.22 10.18
C HIS A 320 18.90 4.99 11.60
N GLY A 321 19.79 4.89 12.59
CA GLY A 321 19.48 4.54 13.97
C GLY A 321 19.67 5.71 14.93
N ASN A 322 20.09 5.41 16.16
CA ASN A 322 20.51 6.41 17.16
C ASN A 322 19.40 7.35 17.65
N GLU A 323 18.15 6.88 17.66
CA GLU A 323 16.99 7.62 18.13
C GLU A 323 16.23 6.82 19.18
N ASP A 324 16.67 6.93 20.44
CA ASP A 324 16.09 6.18 21.54
C ASP A 324 14.69 6.69 21.87
N LEU A 325 13.69 5.84 21.67
CA LEU A 325 12.29 6.14 21.94
C LEU A 325 12.04 6.24 23.44
N GLN A 326 11.58 7.43 23.86
CA GLN A 326 11.18 7.71 25.25
C GLN A 326 9.69 7.44 25.45
N SER A 327 8.87 7.87 24.48
CA SER A 327 7.43 7.62 24.52
C SER A 327 6.81 7.70 23.14
N ARG A 328 5.69 6.99 22.97
CA ARG A 328 4.84 7.03 21.78
C ARG A 328 3.38 7.13 22.22
N THR A 329 2.65 8.06 21.61
CA THR A 329 1.19 8.15 21.73
C THR A 329 0.59 8.10 20.33
N ILE A 330 -0.47 7.31 20.17
CA ILE A 330 -1.26 7.23 18.94
C ILE A 330 -2.70 7.57 19.31
N LEU A 331 -3.26 8.56 18.61
CA LEU A 331 -4.64 9.00 18.76
C LEU A 331 -5.39 8.79 17.43
N VAL A 332 -6.61 8.28 17.50
CA VAL A 332 -7.60 8.29 16.41
C VAL A 332 -8.71 9.22 16.85
N ASP A 333 -8.96 10.29 16.10
CA ASP A 333 -9.94 11.33 16.46
C ASP A 333 -9.77 11.81 17.91
N ASP A 334 -8.54 12.21 18.24
CA ASP A 334 -8.10 12.67 19.58
C ASP A 334 -8.26 11.65 20.72
N SER A 335 -8.68 10.42 20.42
CA SER A 335 -8.87 9.35 21.40
C SER A 335 -7.70 8.36 21.37
N PRO A 336 -7.18 7.90 22.53
CA PRO A 336 -6.11 6.91 22.58
C PRO A 336 -6.45 5.65 21.78
N TRP A 337 -5.54 5.27 20.89
CA TRP A 337 -5.71 4.08 20.06
C TRP A 337 -5.32 2.81 20.81
N ALA A 338 -6.09 1.75 20.57
CA ALA A 338 -5.72 0.37 20.86
C ALA A 338 -6.08 -0.49 19.63
N PRO A 339 -5.33 -1.57 19.35
CA PRO A 339 -5.63 -2.47 18.24
C PRO A 339 -7.07 -2.97 18.29
N ALA A 340 -7.77 -2.93 17.15
CA ALA A 340 -9.12 -3.44 17.05
C ALA A 340 -9.11 -4.97 17.16
N PRO A 341 -9.82 -5.57 18.13
CA PRO A 341 -9.73 -7.01 18.40
C PRO A 341 -10.52 -7.86 17.39
N ALA A 342 -11.34 -7.25 16.53
CA ALA A 342 -12.27 -7.94 15.63
C ALA A 342 -12.51 -7.14 14.33
N GLY A 343 -13.36 -7.66 13.45
CA GLY A 343 -13.64 -7.06 12.14
C GLY A 343 -12.38 -7.01 11.28
N ALA A 344 -12.23 -6.02 10.41
CA ALA A 344 -11.03 -5.85 9.57
C ALA A 344 -9.73 -5.57 10.36
N GLY A 345 -9.80 -5.43 11.70
CA GLY A 345 -8.66 -5.05 12.54
C GLY A 345 -8.19 -3.61 12.33
N LEU A 346 -9.08 -2.76 11.80
CA LEU A 346 -8.86 -1.34 11.55
C LEU A 346 -9.57 -0.50 12.60
N SER A 347 -8.88 0.51 13.12
CA SER A 347 -9.50 1.63 13.82
C SER A 347 -9.63 2.79 12.86
N VAL A 348 -10.85 3.08 12.42
CA VAL A 348 -11.18 4.09 11.42
C VAL A 348 -11.56 5.41 12.11
N GLY A 349 -11.15 6.53 11.54
CA GLY A 349 -11.50 7.87 12.01
C GLY A 349 -11.29 8.93 10.93
N ALA A 350 -11.48 10.19 11.29
CA ALA A 350 -11.23 11.33 10.39
C ALA A 350 -9.77 11.80 10.45
N ASN A 351 -9.08 11.56 11.57
CA ASN A 351 -7.67 11.90 11.72
C ASN A 351 -6.92 10.92 12.63
N ILE A 352 -5.62 10.74 12.36
CA ILE A 352 -4.69 10.03 13.23
C ILE A 352 -3.56 10.98 13.61
N THR A 353 -3.23 11.03 14.89
CA THR A 353 -2.06 11.75 15.40
C THR A 353 -1.11 10.78 16.09
N ILE A 354 0.14 10.73 15.65
CA ILE A 354 1.21 9.97 16.30
C ILE A 354 2.22 10.96 16.86
N THR A 355 2.48 10.91 18.16
CA THR A 355 3.54 11.71 18.79
C THR A 355 4.60 10.77 19.33
N GLU A 356 5.84 10.95 18.90
CA GLU A 356 7.01 10.24 19.40
C GLU A 356 7.98 11.22 20.02
N GLN A 357 8.44 10.90 21.23
CA GLN A 357 9.55 11.58 21.89
C GLN A 357 10.77 10.67 21.78
N THR A 358 11.84 11.16 21.18
CA THR A 358 13.11 10.44 21.06
C THR A 358 14.27 11.27 21.58
N VAL A 359 15.37 10.59 21.87
CA VAL A 359 16.66 11.22 22.15
C VAL A 359 17.63 10.81 21.05
N TRP A 360 18.20 11.78 20.36
CA TRP A 360 19.28 11.56 19.40
C TRP A 360 20.55 11.20 20.17
N GLN A 361 21.15 10.06 19.84
CA GLN A 361 22.37 9.57 20.47
C GLN A 361 23.59 10.00 19.67
N ALA A 362 24.62 10.53 20.32
CA ALA A 362 25.92 10.82 19.74
C ALA A 362 26.95 9.69 19.98
N GLY A 363 26.49 8.44 20.05
CA GLY A 363 27.35 7.29 20.31
C GLY A 363 27.99 7.37 21.69
N ALA A 364 29.33 7.31 21.77
CA ALA A 364 30.06 7.29 23.04
C ALA A 364 29.98 8.61 23.84
N ALA A 365 29.54 9.70 23.20
CA ALA A 365 29.45 11.02 23.83
C ALA A 365 28.13 11.25 24.60
N GLY A 366 27.15 10.34 24.46
CA GLY A 366 25.86 10.40 25.13
C GLY A 366 24.78 11.10 24.30
N ASP A 367 23.79 11.69 24.97
CA ASP A 367 22.63 12.30 24.33
C ASP A 367 22.97 13.63 23.63
N ALA A 368 22.60 13.76 22.36
CA ALA A 368 22.89 14.90 21.51
C ALA A 368 21.75 15.93 21.51
N ALA A 369 20.51 15.46 21.33
CA ALA A 369 19.34 16.30 21.18
C ALA A 369 18.06 15.57 21.61
N ASN A 370 17.08 16.32 22.12
CA ASN A 370 15.72 15.82 22.28
C ASN A 370 14.93 16.07 21.00
N CYS A 371 14.19 15.08 20.52
CA CYS A 371 13.35 15.21 19.34
C CYS A 371 11.89 14.88 19.67
N THR A 372 10.99 15.75 19.24
CA THR A 372 9.56 15.46 19.13
C THR A 372 9.21 15.34 17.66
N LEU A 373 8.67 14.18 17.27
CA LEU A 373 8.09 13.94 15.96
C LEU A 373 6.57 13.78 16.10
N VAL A 374 5.81 14.67 15.49
CA VAL A 374 4.35 14.55 15.39
C VAL A 374 3.96 14.22 13.96
N ARG A 375 3.26 13.10 13.76
CA ARG A 375 2.62 12.76 12.48
C ARG A 375 1.14 13.09 12.58
N ARG A 376 0.62 13.86 11.63
CA ARG A 376 -0.81 14.14 11.46
C ARG A 376 -1.25 13.54 10.14
N ILE A 377 -2.17 12.59 10.21
CA ILE A 377 -2.70 11.88 9.06
C ILE A 377 -4.18 12.25 8.92
N THR A 378 -4.53 12.71 7.74
CA THR A 378 -5.89 13.04 7.30
C THR A 378 -6.10 12.42 5.92
N PRO A 379 -7.34 12.37 5.39
CA PRO A 379 -7.58 11.85 4.05
C PRO A 379 -6.64 12.49 3.00
N GLY A 380 -5.87 11.63 2.33
CA GLY A 380 -4.83 11.93 1.36
C GLY A 380 -3.67 12.81 1.81
N ALA A 381 -3.46 13.06 3.11
CA ALA A 381 -2.33 13.85 3.56
C ALA A 381 -1.67 13.32 4.84
N VAL A 382 -0.35 13.30 4.83
CA VAL A 382 0.49 13.06 6.01
C VAL A 382 1.43 14.23 6.22
N GLN A 383 1.37 14.84 7.39
CA GLN A 383 2.29 15.89 7.81
C GLN A 383 3.13 15.40 8.98
N HIS A 384 4.45 15.52 8.85
CA HIS A 384 5.44 15.32 9.88
C HIS A 384 5.86 16.69 10.40
N GLU A 385 5.72 16.93 11.70
CA GLU A 385 6.25 18.10 12.39
C GLU A 385 7.41 17.62 13.26
N VAL A 386 8.59 18.18 13.01
CA VAL A 386 9.85 17.78 13.65
C VAL A 386 10.36 18.95 14.47
N ASN A 387 10.57 18.71 15.76
CA ASN A 387 11.16 19.68 16.68
C ASN A 387 12.31 19.01 17.43
N VAL A 388 13.53 19.37 17.05
CA VAL A 388 14.78 18.91 17.67
C VAL A 388 15.35 20.05 18.48
N VAL A 389 15.77 19.78 19.71
CA VAL A 389 16.44 20.76 20.58
C VAL A 389 17.77 20.18 21.04
N GLY A 390 18.86 20.85 20.70
CA GLY A 390 20.20 20.44 21.12
C GLY A 390 20.34 20.51 22.63
N ILE A 391 20.89 19.46 23.24
CA ILE A 391 21.15 19.39 24.69
C ILE A 391 22.62 19.13 25.01
N GLY A 392 23.38 18.59 24.05
CA GLY A 392 24.79 18.27 24.16
C GLY A 392 25.73 19.34 23.56
N PRO A 393 26.94 18.94 23.16
CA PRO A 393 27.91 19.83 22.54
C PRO A 393 27.52 20.19 21.09
N THR A 394 28.34 21.01 20.45
CA THR A 394 28.10 21.46 19.08
C THR A 394 28.13 20.30 18.09
N LEU A 395 26.99 20.02 17.47
CA LEU A 395 26.85 19.11 16.36
C LEU A 395 27.10 19.88 15.05
N ALA A 396 28.05 19.41 14.24
CA ALA A 396 28.26 19.91 12.88
C ALA A 396 27.60 18.94 11.90
N PHE A 397 26.63 19.41 11.13
CA PHE A 397 25.88 18.58 10.20
C PHE A 397 26.66 18.38 8.91
N ASP A 398 26.81 17.13 8.51
CA ASP A 398 27.33 16.74 7.20
C ASP A 398 26.23 16.90 6.14
N TRP A 399 24.98 16.61 6.52
CA TRP A 399 23.77 16.89 5.73
C TRP A 399 22.52 16.86 6.61
N CYS A 400 21.48 17.59 6.19
CA CYS A 400 20.19 17.67 6.90
C CYS A 400 19.03 17.65 5.90
N TYR A 401 18.36 16.50 5.77
CA TYR A 401 17.17 16.35 4.95
C TYR A 401 15.93 16.57 5.80
N LEU A 402 15.13 17.56 5.43
CA LEU A 402 13.89 17.92 6.14
C LEU A 402 12.69 17.09 5.68
N GLY A 403 12.86 16.31 4.63
CA GLY A 403 11.84 15.45 4.04
C GLY A 403 12.33 14.88 2.72
N MET A 404 11.70 13.80 2.29
CA MET A 404 12.02 13.13 1.04
C MET A 404 10.77 12.56 0.38
N ALA A 405 10.66 12.73 -0.94
CA ALA A 405 9.70 12.01 -1.76
C ALA A 405 10.43 10.89 -2.53
N PRO A 406 10.47 9.64 -2.01
CA PRO A 406 10.85 8.50 -2.81
C PRO A 406 9.69 8.13 -3.74
N PHE A 407 10.02 7.77 -4.97
CA PHE A 407 9.08 7.19 -5.91
C PHE A 407 9.79 6.18 -6.81
N VAL A 408 9.10 5.09 -7.13
CA VAL A 408 9.56 4.15 -8.14
C VAL A 408 9.00 4.60 -9.48
N PRO A 409 9.83 4.76 -10.52
CA PRO A 409 9.34 5.07 -11.86
C PRO A 409 8.53 3.91 -12.45
N TRP A 410 8.68 2.69 -11.92
CA TRP A 410 8.00 1.49 -12.35
C TRP A 410 7.30 0.77 -11.20
N ASP A 411 6.25 0.04 -11.49
CA ASP A 411 5.66 -0.91 -10.56
C ASP A 411 6.70 -2.01 -10.26
N GLY A 412 7.03 -2.20 -8.98
CA GLY A 412 7.97 -3.23 -8.54
C GLY A 412 7.55 -4.66 -8.89
N GLU A 413 6.27 -4.89 -9.19
CA GLU A 413 5.71 -6.20 -9.53
C GLU A 413 5.60 -6.42 -11.04
N SER A 414 4.86 -5.58 -11.77
CA SER A 414 4.67 -5.72 -13.23
C SER A 414 5.81 -5.11 -14.06
N ARG A 415 6.66 -4.28 -13.46
CA ARG A 415 7.66 -3.43 -14.14
C ARG A 415 7.07 -2.43 -15.14
N SER A 416 5.76 -2.19 -15.10
CA SER A 416 5.13 -1.12 -15.89
C SER A 416 5.56 0.25 -15.37
N LEU A 417 5.65 1.25 -16.24
CA LEU A 417 5.99 2.62 -15.82
C LEU A 417 4.82 3.20 -15.00
N VAL A 418 5.14 3.66 -13.79
CA VAL A 418 4.21 4.28 -12.83
C VAL A 418 4.40 5.79 -12.80
N ALA A 419 5.64 6.30 -12.62
CA ALA A 419 5.93 7.73 -12.57
C ALA A 419 6.85 8.17 -13.71
N ASP A 420 6.56 9.30 -14.33
CA ASP A 420 7.22 9.76 -15.56
C ASP A 420 7.91 11.14 -15.43
N SER A 421 7.41 11.98 -14.53
CA SER A 421 7.85 13.37 -14.40
C SER A 421 7.83 13.87 -12.96
N LEU A 422 8.73 14.83 -12.70
CA LEU A 422 8.77 15.61 -11.47
C LEU A 422 8.64 17.11 -11.81
N GLN A 423 7.76 17.79 -11.10
CA GLN A 423 7.42 19.18 -11.31
C GLN A 423 7.82 19.99 -10.07
N PRO A 424 8.92 20.76 -10.12
CA PRO A 424 9.32 21.62 -9.00
C PRO A 424 8.49 22.91 -8.98
N ALA A 425 8.42 23.57 -7.82
CA ALA A 425 7.78 24.89 -7.70
C ALA A 425 8.41 25.97 -8.56
N GLN A 426 9.73 25.85 -8.76
CA GLN A 426 10.54 26.74 -9.58
C GLN A 426 11.52 25.89 -10.39
N GLY A 427 11.83 26.34 -11.60
CA GLY A 427 12.67 25.59 -12.54
C GLY A 427 11.87 24.78 -13.57
N ALA A 428 12.58 23.99 -14.37
CA ALA A 428 11.99 23.18 -15.42
C ALA A 428 11.46 21.85 -14.86
N THR A 429 10.34 21.37 -15.43
CA THR A 429 9.88 20.00 -15.22
C THR A 429 10.97 19.02 -15.63
N VAL A 430 11.21 18.01 -14.79
CA VAL A 430 12.12 16.91 -15.10
C VAL A 430 11.31 15.76 -15.66
N THR A 431 11.57 15.42 -16.93
CA THR A 431 11.13 14.15 -17.50
C THR A 431 12.15 13.08 -17.12
N LEU A 432 11.72 12.06 -16.38
CA LEU A 432 12.65 11.05 -15.87
C LEU A 432 13.36 10.33 -17.03
N ALA A 433 12.63 10.00 -18.11
CA ALA A 433 13.17 9.30 -19.26
C ALA A 433 14.39 10.00 -19.92
N ASP A 434 14.54 11.32 -19.76
CA ASP A 434 15.69 12.07 -20.31
C ASP A 434 17.01 11.71 -19.60
N TYR A 435 16.94 11.06 -18.44
CA TYR A 435 18.07 10.62 -17.62
C TYR A 435 18.22 9.09 -17.61
N GLU A 436 17.50 8.37 -18.48
CA GLU A 436 17.70 6.94 -18.71
C GLU A 436 19.17 6.73 -19.11
N SER A 437 19.89 5.85 -18.40
CA SER A 437 21.35 5.63 -18.50
C SER A 437 22.33 6.59 -17.80
N VAL A 438 21.86 7.64 -17.13
CA VAL A 438 22.75 8.52 -16.36
C VAL A 438 22.91 7.98 -14.94
N SER A 439 24.12 7.54 -14.59
CA SER A 439 24.45 7.10 -13.23
C SER A 439 24.75 8.31 -12.34
N ASN A 440 24.08 8.39 -11.18
CA ASN A 440 24.28 9.43 -10.15
C ASN A 440 24.10 10.87 -10.65
N ALA A 441 23.13 11.13 -11.53
CA ALA A 441 22.74 12.52 -11.76
C ALA A 441 22.21 13.11 -10.43
N SER A 442 22.64 14.33 -10.11
CA SER A 442 21.95 15.21 -9.17
C SER A 442 21.40 16.37 -9.98
N ILE A 443 20.10 16.62 -9.85
CA ILE A 443 19.45 17.78 -10.44
C ILE A 443 19.06 18.68 -9.28
N ASP A 444 19.73 19.81 -9.17
CA ASP A 444 19.55 20.74 -8.06
C ASP A 444 18.50 21.81 -8.40
N PHE A 445 17.73 22.20 -7.40
CA PHE A 445 16.72 23.24 -7.45
C PHE A 445 16.85 24.15 -6.23
N ASP A 446 17.51 25.29 -6.43
CA ASP A 446 17.71 26.30 -5.39
C ASP A 446 16.37 26.89 -4.93
N ASP A 447 16.22 27.09 -3.62
CA ASP A 447 15.02 27.69 -3.00
C ASP A 447 13.69 26.99 -3.34
N VAL A 448 13.75 25.70 -3.68
CA VAL A 448 12.56 24.88 -3.93
C VAL A 448 12.25 24.05 -2.69
N SER A 449 11.04 24.26 -2.16
CA SER A 449 10.49 23.56 -1.00
C SER A 449 9.24 22.74 -1.32
N ARG A 450 8.82 22.72 -2.58
CA ARG A 450 7.64 21.99 -3.06
C ARG A 450 7.90 21.33 -4.40
N ILE A 451 7.46 20.10 -4.52
CA ILE A 451 7.51 19.30 -5.74
C ILE A 451 6.20 18.53 -5.94
N GLY A 452 5.88 18.22 -7.19
CA GLY A 452 4.80 17.34 -7.59
C GLY A 452 5.33 16.18 -8.42
N ILE A 453 4.77 14.99 -8.20
CA ILE A 453 5.05 13.78 -8.95
C ILE A 453 3.71 13.29 -9.51
N THR A 454 3.64 13.08 -10.81
CA THR A 454 2.50 12.42 -11.45
C THR A 454 2.82 10.95 -11.65
N ALA A 455 1.85 10.09 -11.34
CA ALA A 455 1.96 8.66 -11.51
C ALA A 455 0.64 8.05 -12.00
N THR A 456 0.68 6.80 -12.45
CA THR A 456 -0.50 6.03 -12.86
C THR A 456 -0.61 4.76 -12.01
N VAL A 457 -1.81 4.48 -11.51
CA VAL A 457 -2.14 3.28 -10.72
C VAL A 457 -3.37 2.63 -11.35
N GLY A 458 -3.16 1.55 -12.11
CA GLY A 458 -4.21 0.95 -12.93
C GLY A 458 -4.69 1.95 -13.99
N ASP A 459 -6.00 2.20 -14.05
CA ASP A 459 -6.60 3.19 -14.95
C ASP A 459 -6.74 4.59 -14.31
N ALA A 460 -6.23 4.77 -13.08
CA ALA A 460 -6.36 6.01 -12.33
C ALA A 460 -5.05 6.82 -12.31
N SER A 461 -5.17 8.15 -12.32
CA SER A 461 -4.01 9.04 -12.20
C SER A 461 -3.76 9.36 -10.72
N LEU A 462 -2.53 9.11 -10.26
CA LEU A 462 -2.06 9.48 -8.93
C LEU A 462 -1.27 10.79 -9.02
N ARG A 463 -1.61 11.75 -8.17
CA ARG A 463 -0.78 12.93 -7.91
C ARG A 463 -0.17 12.80 -6.52
N TYR A 464 1.13 13.05 -6.42
CA TYR A 464 1.87 13.06 -5.17
C TYR A 464 2.61 14.40 -5.01
N GLY A 465 2.12 15.25 -4.13
CA GLY A 465 2.80 16.47 -3.70
C GLY A 465 3.69 16.23 -2.47
N HIS A 466 4.89 16.80 -2.48
CA HIS A 466 5.75 16.87 -1.30
C HIS A 466 6.17 18.32 -1.04
N GLU A 467 6.06 18.73 0.22
CA GLU A 467 6.43 20.05 0.70
C GLU A 467 7.24 19.93 1.99
N ALA A 468 8.22 20.80 2.18
CA ALA A 468 8.80 21.04 3.50
C ALA A 468 8.82 22.54 3.82
N GLY A 469 8.83 22.87 5.11
CA GLY A 469 8.84 24.25 5.55
C GLY A 469 9.25 24.42 7.00
N LEU A 470 9.40 25.66 7.45
CA LEU A 470 9.85 25.96 8.81
C LEU A 470 8.66 26.05 9.77
N LEU A 471 8.84 25.50 10.97
CA LEU A 471 7.93 25.73 12.09
C LEU A 471 8.40 26.96 12.88
N ALA A 472 7.44 27.71 13.42
CA ALA A 472 7.73 28.89 14.23
C ALA A 472 8.41 28.50 15.57
N GLY A 473 9.39 29.31 16.00
CA GLY A 473 10.03 29.15 17.30
C GLY A 473 11.41 29.84 17.38
N PRO A 474 11.88 30.16 18.59
CA PRO A 474 13.17 30.82 18.79
C PRO A 474 14.34 29.89 18.48
N ASN A 475 15.47 30.41 18.00
CA ASN A 475 16.70 29.65 17.76
C ASN A 475 16.56 28.50 16.74
N ASN A 476 15.63 28.59 15.79
CA ASN A 476 15.59 27.64 14.68
C ASN A 476 16.81 27.87 13.77
N ARG A 477 17.60 26.82 13.53
CA ARG A 477 18.87 26.89 12.76
C ARG A 477 18.71 26.55 11.30
N VAL A 478 17.58 25.94 10.92
CA VAL A 478 17.24 25.71 9.51
C VAL A 478 17.11 27.06 8.82
N ASN A 479 17.93 27.29 7.80
CA ASN A 479 18.12 28.62 7.20
C ASN A 479 17.94 28.67 5.68
N GLN A 480 17.78 27.52 5.03
CA GLN A 480 17.51 27.39 3.60
C GLN A 480 16.68 26.13 3.32
N LEU A 481 15.98 26.12 2.19
CA LEU A 481 15.18 25.00 1.70
C LEU A 481 15.48 24.78 0.22
N ASP A 482 16.44 23.93 -0.07
CA ASP A 482 16.78 23.53 -1.45
C ASP A 482 16.24 22.14 -1.74
N THR A 483 15.91 21.87 -3.00
CA THR A 483 15.57 20.52 -3.43
C THR A 483 16.66 19.97 -4.33
N PHE A 484 17.02 18.70 -4.20
CA PHE A 484 17.71 18.00 -5.27
C PHE A 484 17.02 16.67 -5.59
N LEU A 485 17.05 16.29 -6.86
CA LEU A 485 16.54 15.02 -7.37
C LEU A 485 17.72 14.13 -7.78
N ARG A 486 17.73 12.90 -7.26
CA ARG A 486 18.60 11.81 -7.74
C ARG A 486 17.76 10.82 -8.53
N PRO A 487 17.71 10.89 -9.87
CA PRO A 487 17.05 9.87 -10.67
C PRO A 487 17.93 8.61 -10.72
N ASN A 488 17.42 7.48 -10.21
CA ASN A 488 18.05 6.17 -10.41
C ASN A 488 17.13 5.28 -11.26
N LEU A 489 17.28 5.36 -12.58
CA LEU A 489 16.40 4.68 -13.54
C LEU A 489 16.91 3.32 -14.02
N ASN A 490 18.21 3.05 -13.85
CA ASN A 490 18.85 1.86 -14.39
C ASN A 490 18.92 0.68 -13.41
N ALA A 491 18.62 0.91 -12.13
CA ALA A 491 18.71 -0.10 -11.12
C ALA A 491 17.45 -1.01 -11.16
N THR A 492 17.47 -1.92 -12.13
CA THR A 492 16.41 -2.91 -12.39
C THR A 492 16.64 -4.23 -11.62
N ALA A 493 17.69 -4.30 -10.80
CA ALA A 493 18.06 -5.44 -9.98
C ALA A 493 18.58 -4.99 -8.60
N ALA A 494 18.10 -5.63 -7.52
CA ALA A 494 18.65 -5.46 -6.17
C ALA A 494 20.08 -6.03 -6.09
N GLY A 495 21.08 -5.20 -6.30
CA GLY A 495 22.47 -5.52 -5.96
C GLY A 495 22.99 -4.74 -4.74
N SER A 496 22.50 -3.52 -4.54
CA SER A 496 23.04 -2.53 -3.61
C SER A 496 21.94 -1.73 -2.89
N GLY A 497 22.27 -1.12 -1.74
CA GLY A 497 21.33 -0.36 -0.90
C GLY A 497 20.73 0.90 -1.54
N LEU A 498 21.13 1.26 -2.77
CA LEU A 498 20.66 2.44 -3.50
C LEU A 498 19.83 2.10 -4.75
N ASP A 499 19.62 0.81 -5.04
CA ASP A 499 19.28 0.28 -6.38
C ASP A 499 17.79 0.33 -6.79
N TRP A 500 16.94 1.19 -6.25
CA TRP A 500 15.49 1.05 -6.54
C TRP A 500 14.72 2.33 -6.83
N LEU A 501 15.26 3.52 -6.54
CA LEU A 501 14.40 4.68 -6.27
C LEU A 501 14.96 5.97 -6.88
N ALA A 502 14.12 6.68 -7.62
CA ALA A 502 14.29 8.11 -7.75
C ALA A 502 13.86 8.77 -6.43
N LYS A 503 14.64 9.72 -5.96
CA LYS A 503 14.41 10.39 -4.68
C LYS A 503 14.61 11.90 -4.84
N ALA A 504 13.60 12.66 -4.47
CA ALA A 504 13.73 14.09 -4.28
C ALA A 504 13.84 14.41 -2.80
N TYR A 505 14.85 15.18 -2.44
CA TYR A 505 15.19 15.56 -1.06
C TYR A 505 15.00 17.05 -0.91
N ILE A 506 14.43 17.48 0.21
CA ILE A 506 14.48 18.89 0.61
C ILE A 506 15.52 19.04 1.73
N VAL A 507 16.53 19.87 1.50
CA VAL A 507 17.67 20.10 2.38
C VAL A 507 17.43 21.34 3.22
N GLY A 508 17.77 21.27 4.52
CA GLY A 508 17.54 22.35 5.49
C GLY A 508 18.72 23.27 5.75
N SER A 509 19.75 23.27 4.90
CA SER A 509 21.00 23.97 5.16
C SER A 509 21.63 24.53 3.89
N ALA A 510 22.11 25.77 3.99
CA ALA A 510 22.88 26.46 2.96
C ALA A 510 24.34 25.96 2.81
N ASP A 511 24.96 26.29 1.67
CA ASP A 511 26.41 26.28 1.49
C ASP A 511 27.11 27.08 2.61
N GLY A 512 27.90 26.40 3.45
CA GLY A 512 28.53 26.97 4.65
C GLY A 512 28.30 26.17 5.93
N GLY A 513 27.38 25.19 5.89
CA GLY A 513 27.18 24.19 6.94
C GLY A 513 26.16 24.58 8.01
N LEU A 514 25.53 23.57 8.61
CA LEU A 514 24.56 23.72 9.70
C LEU A 514 25.19 23.23 11.01
N THR A 515 25.01 23.99 12.08
CA THR A 515 25.41 23.59 13.43
C THR A 515 24.26 23.69 14.42
N LEU A 516 24.23 22.75 15.37
CA LEU A 516 23.27 22.72 16.47
C LEU A 516 24.03 22.66 17.78
N THR A 517 23.86 23.65 18.65
CA THR A 517 24.41 23.68 20.00
C THR A 517 23.32 23.55 21.05
N SER A 518 23.69 23.46 22.33
CA SER A 518 22.72 23.42 23.43
C SER A 518 21.77 24.62 23.40
N GLY A 519 20.47 24.38 23.32
CA GLY A 519 19.42 25.40 23.24
C GLY A 519 19.09 25.92 21.83
N ASP A 520 19.87 25.54 20.82
CA ASP A 520 19.47 25.68 19.42
C ASP A 520 18.40 24.63 19.07
N ALA A 521 17.68 24.86 17.97
CA ALA A 521 16.67 23.93 17.50
C ALA A 521 16.66 23.72 15.99
N LEU A 522 16.17 22.56 15.55
CA LEU A 522 15.69 22.33 14.19
C LEU A 522 14.18 22.20 14.26
N ARG A 523 13.44 23.13 13.65
CA ARG A 523 11.98 23.11 13.62
C ARG A 523 11.45 23.22 12.21
N PHE A 524 10.88 22.15 11.72
CA PHE A 524 10.41 22.07 10.35
C PHE A 524 9.25 21.08 10.24
N PHE A 525 8.57 21.12 9.10
CA PHE A 525 7.61 20.12 8.71
C PHE A 525 7.96 19.52 7.35
N SER A 526 7.56 18.27 7.14
CA SER A 526 7.51 17.59 5.85
C SER A 526 6.08 17.12 5.64
N ARG A 527 5.46 17.49 4.52
CA ARG A 527 4.09 17.16 4.16
C ARG A 527 4.07 16.39 2.86
N HIS A 528 3.30 15.31 2.86
CA HIS A 528 3.02 14.45 1.71
C HIS A 528 1.52 14.50 1.43
N VAL A 529 1.15 14.81 0.19
CA VAL A 529 -0.24 14.86 -0.26
C VAL A 529 -0.40 13.88 -1.41
N LEU A 530 -1.32 12.92 -1.29
CA LEU A 530 -1.63 11.94 -2.31
C LEU A 530 -3.10 12.08 -2.70
N THR A 531 -3.38 12.11 -4.00
CA THR A 531 -4.74 12.19 -4.52
C THR A 531 -4.88 11.33 -5.76
N ILE A 532 -6.04 10.69 -5.92
CA ILE A 532 -6.40 9.96 -7.14
C ILE A 532 -7.38 10.80 -7.95
N ASP A 533 -7.07 11.01 -9.22
CA ASP A 533 -8.01 11.50 -10.22
C ASP A 533 -8.65 10.31 -10.92
N LEU A 534 -9.96 10.18 -10.71
CA LEU A 534 -10.76 9.19 -11.40
C LEU A 534 -10.98 9.65 -12.84
N PRO A 535 -10.89 8.75 -13.83
CA PRO A 535 -11.31 9.08 -15.19
C PRO A 535 -12.77 9.58 -15.14
N ALA A 536 -13.07 10.60 -15.95
CA ALA A 536 -14.45 11.06 -16.08
C ALA A 536 -15.32 9.85 -16.45
N SER A 537 -16.37 9.58 -15.67
CA SER A 537 -17.32 8.51 -15.94
C SER A 537 -17.91 8.73 -17.34
N GLY A 538 -17.50 7.89 -18.29
CA GLY A 538 -17.96 7.93 -19.68
C GLY A 538 -19.39 7.44 -19.84
#